data_AF-A0A958IMM0-F1
#
_entry.id   AF-A0A958IMM0-F1
#
_cell.length_a   1.000
_cell.length_b   1.000
_cell.length_c   1.000
_cell.angle_alpha   90.00
_cell.angle_beta   90.00
_cell.angle_gamma   90.00
#
_symmetry.space_group_name_H-M   'P 1'
#
loop_
_entity.id
_entity.type
_entity.pdbx_description
1 polymer ?
#
loop_
_entity_poly.entity_id
_entity_poly.type
_entity_poly.pdbx_seq_one_letter_code
_entity_poly.pdbx_strand_id
1 'polypeptide(L)'
;QEIPLTDPVDFQFVPVEVVAKGRMEAGIRGVDPGNWVITMGQNLLAGNSGVARVRPVDWQWVAKLQHIQRQDLMEDVINRKKSAETDTASISGQTHTSP
;
A
#
# COMPACT_ATOMS: atom_id res chain seq x y z
N GLN A 1 5.85 17.55 12.22
CA GLN A 1 6.97 17.49 13.19
C GLN A 1 8.03 16.59 12.57
N GLU A 2 9.21 17.10 12.26
CA GLU A 2 10.28 16.28 11.67
C GLU A 2 10.84 15.36 12.74
N ILE A 3 10.66 14.04 12.57
CA ILE A 3 11.32 13.05 13.42
C ILE A 3 12.79 13.02 12.97
N PRO A 4 13.75 13.37 13.86
CA PRO A 4 15.16 13.34 13.51
C PRO A 4 15.59 11.92 13.17
N LEU A 5 16.60 11.80 12.32
CA LEU A 5 17.21 10.51 12.04
C LEU A 5 17.87 9.96 13.31
N THR A 6 17.96 8.64 13.40
CA THR A 6 18.76 7.99 14.43
C THR A 6 20.24 8.34 14.26
N ASP A 7 21.01 8.12 15.33
CA ASP A 7 22.44 7.83 15.17
C ASP A 7 22.62 6.63 14.22
N PRO A 8 23.80 6.46 13.58
CA PRO A 8 24.04 5.31 12.72
C PRO A 8 23.79 4.01 13.47
N VAL A 9 22.90 3.17 12.94
CA VAL A 9 22.57 1.85 13.48
C VAL A 9 23.02 0.79 12.48
N ASP A 10 23.48 -0.36 13.00
CA ASP A 10 23.85 -1.51 12.18
C ASP A 10 22.63 -2.06 11.43
N PHE A 11 22.85 -2.46 10.18
CA PHE A 11 21.87 -3.19 9.37
C PHE A 11 22.51 -4.42 8.72
N GLN A 12 21.67 -5.40 8.41
CA GLN A 12 22.05 -6.52 7.56
C GLN A 12 20.91 -6.91 6.61
N PHE A 13 21.26 -7.42 5.44
CA PHE A 13 20.34 -8.10 4.56
C PHE A 13 20.16 -9.55 5.04
N VAL A 14 18.93 -9.87 5.46
CA VAL A 14 18.56 -11.21 5.91
C VAL A 14 17.83 -11.93 4.77
N PRO A 15 18.25 -13.15 4.37
CA PRO A 15 17.47 -13.94 3.42
C PRO A 15 16.14 -14.35 4.06
N VAL A 16 15.06 -14.23 3.30
CA VAL A 16 13.71 -14.60 3.74
C VAL A 16 13.10 -15.65 2.82
N GLU A 17 12.34 -16.57 3.39
CA GLU A 17 11.53 -17.54 2.63
C GLU A 17 10.12 -16.98 2.49
N VAL A 18 9.61 -16.85 1.26
CA VAL A 18 8.22 -16.45 1.01
C VAL A 18 7.34 -17.69 1.05
N VAL A 19 6.42 -17.76 2.02
CA VAL A 19 5.54 -18.92 2.25
C VAL A 19 4.15 -18.74 1.66
N ALA A 20 3.72 -17.49 1.46
CA ALA A 20 2.45 -17.14 0.85
C ALA A 20 2.56 -15.79 0.14
N LYS A 21 1.80 -15.60 -0.95
CA LYS A 21 1.74 -14.33 -1.71
C LYS A 21 0.29 -13.93 -1.93
N GLY A 22 -0.03 -12.69 -1.55
CA GLY A 22 -1.30 -12.03 -1.83
C GLY A 22 -1.11 -10.88 -2.84
N ARG A 23 -2.17 -10.08 -3.04
CA ARG A 23 -2.17 -8.99 -4.03
C ARG A 23 -1.16 -7.88 -3.72
N MET A 24 -0.91 -7.61 -2.44
CA MET A 24 0.01 -6.56 -1.95
C MET A 24 0.68 -6.98 -0.63
N GLU A 25 0.76 -8.27 -0.36
CA GLU A 25 1.28 -8.82 0.89
C GLU A 25 1.99 -10.14 0.62
N ALA A 26 2.95 -10.47 1.46
CA ALA A 26 3.62 -11.76 1.45
C ALA A 26 3.80 -12.24 2.88
N GLY A 27 3.46 -13.51 3.12
CA GLY A 27 3.87 -14.20 4.33
C GLY A 27 5.31 -14.65 4.18
N ILE A 28 6.16 -14.36 5.17
CA ILE A 28 7.58 -14.72 5.16
C ILE A 28 7.99 -15.50 6.40
N ARG A 29 9.06 -16.29 6.27
CA ARG A 29 9.88 -16.81 7.38
C ARG A 29 11.29 -16.24 7.30
N GLY A 30 11.98 -16.17 8.44
CA GLY A 30 13.37 -15.68 8.53
C GLY A 30 13.51 -14.27 9.14
N VAL A 31 12.41 -13.65 9.58
CA VAL A 31 12.43 -12.41 10.37
C VAL A 31 11.62 -12.63 11.64
N ASP A 32 12.27 -12.48 12.79
CA ASP A 32 11.62 -12.67 14.09
C ASP A 32 10.77 -11.45 14.49
N PRO A 33 9.66 -11.66 15.24
CA PRO A 33 8.88 -10.57 15.80
C PRO A 33 9.76 -9.65 16.66
N GLY A 34 9.57 -8.33 16.50
CA GLY A 34 10.36 -7.32 17.21
C GLY A 34 11.60 -6.84 16.47
N ASN A 35 12.02 -7.53 15.40
CA ASN A 35 13.10 -7.03 14.54
C ASN A 35 12.60 -5.85 13.70
N TRP A 36 13.43 -4.81 13.63
CA TRP A 36 13.18 -3.67 12.76
C TRP A 36 13.43 -4.04 11.30
N VAL A 37 12.53 -3.59 10.42
CA VAL A 37 12.62 -3.83 8.98
C VAL A 37 12.64 -2.50 8.25
N ILE A 38 13.57 -2.35 7.31
CA ILE A 38 13.65 -1.20 6.42
C ILE A 38 12.71 -1.44 5.25
N THR A 39 11.63 -0.66 5.17
CA THR A 39 10.60 -0.78 4.12
C THR A 39 10.75 0.23 2.98
N MET A 40 11.55 1.28 3.19
CA MET A 40 11.80 2.35 2.23
C MET A 40 13.27 2.76 2.24
N GLY A 41 13.82 3.09 1.06
CA GLY A 41 15.20 3.51 0.92
C GLY A 41 16.22 2.38 1.01
N GLN A 42 15.78 1.11 1.02
CA GLN A 42 16.66 -0.06 1.02
C GLN A 42 17.60 -0.10 -0.20
N ASN A 43 17.20 0.51 -1.31
CA ASN A 43 18.00 0.65 -2.52
C ASN A 43 19.18 1.63 -2.37
N LEU A 44 19.20 2.43 -1.31
CA LEU A 44 20.31 3.33 -0.98
C LEU A 44 21.38 2.64 -0.12
N LEU A 45 21.09 1.43 0.37
CA LEU A 45 22.02 0.62 1.14
C LEU A 45 22.91 -0.16 0.18
N ALA A 46 24.21 -0.21 0.48
CA ALA A 46 25.19 -0.97 -0.28
C ALA A 46 25.75 -2.12 0.58
N GLY A 47 26.08 -3.24 -0.08
CA GLY A 47 26.59 -4.44 0.58
C GLY A 47 25.53 -5.21 1.37
N ASN A 48 25.95 -6.31 1.99
CA ASN A 48 25.06 -7.18 2.77
C ASN A 48 24.88 -6.72 4.22
N SER A 49 25.69 -5.77 4.68
CA SER A 49 25.64 -5.20 6.02
C SER A 49 26.36 -3.86 6.05
N GLY A 50 26.04 -3.04 7.05
CA GLY A 50 26.72 -1.75 7.26
C GLY A 50 26.03 -0.94 8.35
N VAL A 51 26.27 0.37 8.33
CA VAL A 51 25.60 1.33 9.22
C VAL A 51 24.70 2.26 8.41
N ALA A 52 23.52 2.57 8.94
CA ALA A 52 22.58 3.48 8.31
C ALA A 52 21.90 4.38 9.35
N ARG A 53 21.55 5.59 8.93
CA ARG A 53 20.68 6.47 9.70
C ARG A 53 19.26 6.27 9.20
N VAL A 54 18.33 5.97 10.10
CA VAL A 54 16.94 5.66 9.74
C VAL A 54 15.98 6.59 10.46
N ARG A 55 14.76 6.68 9.93
CA ARG A 55 13.63 7.29 10.65
C ARG A 55 12.72 6.15 11.11
N PRO A 56 12.67 5.84 12.42
CA PRO A 56 11.76 4.82 12.92
C PRO A 56 10.32 5.30 12.74
N VAL A 57 9.47 4.40 12.25
CA VAL A 57 8.04 4.62 12.11
C VAL A 57 7.32 3.42 12.71
N ASP A 58 6.15 3.67 13.30
CA ASP A 58 5.33 2.60 13.84
C ASP A 58 4.77 1.72 12.72
N TRP A 59 4.70 0.40 12.95
CA TRP A 59 4.19 -0.53 11.95
C TRP A 59 2.71 -0.28 11.60
N GLN A 60 1.88 0.11 12.57
CA GLN A 60 0.48 0.46 12.34
C GLN A 60 0.36 1.65 11.38
N TRP A 61 1.31 2.60 11.45
CA TRP A 61 1.38 3.71 10.50
C TRP A 61 1.67 3.23 9.07
N VAL A 62 2.63 2.33 8.90
CA VAL A 62 2.95 1.73 7.59
C VAL A 62 1.74 0.96 7.04
N ALA A 63 1.10 0.14 7.88
CA ALA A 63 -0.09 -0.63 7.50
C ALA A 63 -1.27 0.28 7.08
N LYS A 64 -1.46 1.41 7.78
CA LYS A 64 -2.47 2.41 7.42
C LYS A 64 -2.24 3.00 6.04
N LEU A 65 -1.00 3.38 5.70
CA LEU A 65 -0.65 3.93 4.39
C LEU A 65 -0.92 2.93 3.26
N GLN A 66 -0.65 1.63 3.47
CA GLN A 66 -0.96 0.58 2.50
C GLN A 66 -2.48 0.37 2.32
N HIS A 67 -3.27 0.63 3.37
CA HIS A 67 -4.72 0.45 3.31
C HIS A 67 -5.44 1.52 2.48
N ILE A 68 -4.88 2.74 2.41
CA ILE A 68 -5.44 3.86 1.65
C ILE A 68 -5.59 3.48 0.16
N GLN A 69 -4.61 2.77 -0.43
CA GLN A 69 -4.72 2.29 -1.83
C GLN A 69 -5.90 1.32 -2.08
N ARG A 70 -6.44 0.66 -1.04
CA ARG A 70 -7.56 -0.28 -1.21
C ARG A 70 -8.92 0.38 -1.19
N GLN A 71 -9.08 1.49 -0.48
CA GLN A 71 -10.38 2.12 -0.28
C GLN A 71 -10.78 2.96 -1.50
N ASP A 72 -9.83 3.69 -2.09
CA ASP A 72 -10.10 4.54 -3.26
C ASP A 72 -10.58 3.73 -4.49
N LEU A 73 -10.06 2.52 -4.70
CA LEU A 73 -10.49 1.66 -5.81
C LEU A 73 -11.92 1.14 -5.67
N MET A 74 -12.41 0.92 -4.45
CA MET A 74 -13.78 0.46 -4.23
C MET A 74 -14.76 1.60 -4.45
N GLU A 75 -14.44 2.79 -3.93
CA GLU A 75 -15.26 3.99 -4.09
C GLU A 75 -15.39 4.41 -5.55
N ASP A 76 -14.29 4.36 -6.34
CA ASP A 76 -14.33 4.64 -7.77
C ASP A 76 -15.20 3.66 -8.56
N VAL A 77 -15.13 2.36 -8.26
CA VAL A 77 -15.94 1.34 -8.94
C VAL A 77 -17.43 1.50 -8.61
N ILE A 78 -17.75 1.80 -7.36
CA ILE A 78 -19.14 2.03 -6.92
C ILE A 78 -19.69 3.31 -7.57
N ASN A 79 -18.91 4.39 -7.57
CA ASN A 79 -19.31 5.66 -8.17
C ASN A 79 -19.52 5.54 -9.68
N ARG A 80 -18.65 4.79 -10.39
CA ARG A 80 -18.77 4.55 -11.84
C ARG A 80 -20.04 3.78 -12.23
N LYS A 81 -20.49 2.83 -11.39
CA LYS A 81 -21.76 2.12 -11.62
C LYS A 81 -22.96 3.06 -11.44
N LYS A 82 -22.92 3.91 -10.42
CA LYS A 82 -23.99 4.87 -10.12
C LYS A 82 -24.16 5.94 -11.22
N SER A 83 -23.06 6.35 -11.88
CA SER A 83 -23.13 7.28 -13.03
C SER A 83 -23.75 6.62 -14.27
N ALA A 84 -23.38 5.36 -14.56
CA ALA A 84 -23.87 4.63 -15.73
C ALA A 84 -25.38 4.27 -15.64
N GLU A 85 -25.89 4.02 -14.43
CA GLU A 85 -27.33 3.77 -14.21
C GLU A 85 -28.20 5.02 -14.40
N THR A 86 -27.65 6.21 -14.18
CA THR A 86 -28.40 7.49 -14.33
C THR A 86 -28.57 7.90 -15.80
N ASP A 87 -27.57 7.61 -16.65
CA ASP A 87 -27.65 7.95 -18.08
C ASP A 87 -28.67 7.09 -18.84
N THR A 88 -28.84 5.82 -18.46
CA THR A 88 -29.73 4.89 -19.17
C THR A 88 -31.22 5.15 -18.88
N ALA A 89 -31.55 5.67 -17.70
CA ALA A 89 -32.93 5.99 -17.32
C ALA A 89 -33.49 7.24 -18.02
N SER A 90 -32.63 8.12 -18.54
CA SER A 90 -33.05 9.39 -19.16
C SER A 90 -33.39 9.26 -20.65
N ILE A 91 -33.05 8.12 -21.29
CA ILE A 91 -33.20 7.90 -22.73
C ILE A 91 -34.54 7.20 -23.08
N SER A 92 -35.20 6.56 -22.10
CA SER A 92 -36.36 5.70 -22.35
C SER A 92 -37.72 6.42 -22.35
N GLY A 93 -37.74 7.76 -22.29
CA GLY A 93 -38.96 8.58 -22.17
C GLY A 93 -39.44 9.27 -23.44
N GLN A 94 -38.79 9.11 -24.60
CA GLN A 94 -39.16 9.86 -25.82
C GLN A 94 -39.27 8.95 -27.05
N THR A 95 -40.41 8.30 -27.22
CA THR A 95 -40.89 7.84 -28.53
C THR A 95 -42.32 8.31 -28.75
N HIS A 96 -42.41 9.45 -29.45
CA HIS A 96 -43.41 9.89 -30.43
C HIS A 96 -44.68 9.03 -30.67
N THR A 97 -45.87 9.66 -30.64
CA THR A 97 -46.91 9.54 -31.70
C THR A 97 -48.01 10.62 -31.57
N SER A 98 -48.06 11.53 -32.54
CA SER A 98 -49.28 12.19 -33.10
C SER A 98 -48.95 12.47 -34.58
N PRO A 99 -49.90 12.33 -35.52
CA PRO A 99 -51.25 12.90 -35.48
C PRO A 99 -52.40 11.89 -35.40
#